data_AF-A0ABD1KNK2-F1
#
_entry.id   AF-A0ABD1KNK2-F1
#
_cell.length_a   1.000
_cell.length_b   1.000
_cell.length_c   1.000
_cell.angle_alpha   90.00
_cell.angle_beta   90.00
_cell.angle_gamma   90.00
#
_symmetry.space_group_name_H-M   'P 1'
#
loop_
_entity.id
_entity.type
_entity.pdbx_description
1 polymer ?
#
loop_
_entity_poly.entity_id
_entity_poly.type
_entity_poly.pdbx_seq_one_letter_code
_entity_poly.pdbx_strand_id
1 'polypeptide(L)'
;MLVILLNCVTLGMYQPCEDMKCESERCIILQVLDDCIFAFFAIEMFIKMVALGIWGPKCYLGDTWNRLDFFIVMAGMIEYSLDDHNASLSAIRTVRVLRPLRAINRVPSMRILVTLLLDTLPMLGNVLLLCFFVFFIFGIVGVQLWNGLLRNRCFLGVDAKDV
;
A
#
# COMPACT_ATOMS: atom_id res chain seq x y z
N MET A 1 22.18 2.33 -5.28
CA MET A 1 22.25 3.29 -4.15
C MET A 1 21.90 4.69 -4.61
N LEU A 2 22.65 5.30 -5.53
CA LEU A 2 22.38 6.66 -6.04
C LEU A 2 20.97 6.81 -6.64
N VAL A 3 20.53 5.85 -7.46
CA VAL A 3 19.17 5.82 -8.04
C VAL A 3 18.07 5.71 -6.98
N ILE A 4 18.35 5.02 -5.86
CA ILE A 4 17.38 4.82 -4.76
C ILE A 4 17.25 6.10 -3.95
N LEU A 5 18.36 6.78 -3.65
CA LEU A 5 18.35 8.09 -3.01
C LEU A 5 17.59 9.12 -3.87
N LEU A 6 17.80 9.07 -5.19
CA LEU A 6 17.11 9.96 -6.12
C LEU A 6 15.60 9.66 -6.16
N ASN A 7 15.18 8.39 -6.12
CA ASN A 7 13.78 7.99 -6.02
C ASN A 7 13.13 8.42 -4.68
N CYS A 8 13.88 8.32 -3.57
CA CYS A 8 13.42 8.79 -2.26
C CYS A 8 13.22 10.31 -2.23
N VAL A 9 14.11 11.08 -2.87
CA VAL A 9 13.96 12.54 -2.99
C VAL A 9 12.77 12.90 -3.87
N THR A 10 12.57 12.22 -5.01
CA THR A 10 11.40 12.47 -5.87
C THR A 10 10.08 12.12 -5.20
N LEU A 11 10.04 11.04 -4.42
CA LEU A 11 8.86 10.68 -3.63
C LEU A 11 8.59 11.67 -2.48
N GLY A 12 9.65 12.16 -1.82
CA GLY A 12 9.54 13.17 -0.75
C GLY A 12 9.10 14.54 -1.24
N MET A 13 9.34 14.85 -2.52
CA MET A 13 8.89 16.09 -3.18
C MET A 13 7.47 15.99 -3.76
N TYR A 14 6.85 14.81 -3.71
CA TYR A 14 5.51 14.59 -4.27
C TYR A 14 4.45 15.20 -3.34
N GLN A 15 3.67 16.17 -3.82
CA GLN A 15 2.59 16.81 -3.07
C GLN A 15 1.23 16.23 -3.48
N PRO A 16 0.63 15.33 -2.67
CA PRO A 16 -0.60 14.63 -3.05
C PRO A 16 -1.86 15.53 -3.13
N CYS A 17 -1.79 16.79 -2.69
CA CYS A 17 -2.95 17.69 -2.62
C CYS A 17 -3.21 18.51 -3.89
N GLU A 18 -2.26 18.61 -4.83
CA GLU A 18 -2.37 19.48 -6.02
C GLU A 18 -2.44 18.69 -7.35
N ASP A 19 -1.98 17.42 -7.36
CA ASP A 19 -1.75 16.63 -8.56
C ASP A 19 -2.92 15.68 -8.94
N MET A 20 -4.18 16.11 -8.82
CA MET A 20 -5.30 15.30 -9.36
C MET A 20 -5.42 15.40 -10.89
N LYS A 21 -4.80 16.43 -11.49
CA LYS A 21 -4.52 16.56 -12.93
C LYS A 21 -3.07 17.06 -13.04
N CYS A 22 -2.12 16.25 -13.51
CA CYS A 22 -0.75 16.70 -13.75
C CYS A 22 -0.73 17.75 -14.88
N GLU A 23 -0.97 19.02 -14.58
CA GLU A 23 -0.76 20.14 -15.51
C GLU A 23 0.59 20.83 -15.30
N SER A 24 1.22 20.68 -14.13
CA SER A 24 2.50 21.32 -13.83
C SER A 24 3.67 20.54 -14.45
N GLU A 25 4.62 21.25 -15.09
CA GLU A 25 5.85 20.66 -15.66
C GLU A 25 6.65 19.86 -14.62
N ARG A 26 6.56 20.24 -13.34
CA ARG A 26 7.20 19.50 -12.24
C ARG A 26 6.61 18.10 -12.06
N CYS A 27 5.27 17.97 -12.11
CA CYS A 27 4.56 16.69 -11.99
C CYS A 27 5.00 15.73 -13.10
N ILE A 28 5.07 16.24 -14.34
CA ILE A 28 5.46 15.46 -15.52
C ILE A 28 6.90 14.97 -15.41
N ILE A 29 7.85 15.85 -15.04
CA ILE A 29 9.26 15.47 -14.88
C ILE A 29 9.43 14.43 -13.78
N LEU A 30 8.76 14.61 -12.63
CA LEU A 30 8.77 13.68 -11.51
C LEU A 30 8.21 12.31 -11.90
N GLN A 31 7.10 12.28 -12.65
CA GLN A 31 6.46 11.05 -13.09
C GLN A 31 7.32 10.29 -14.11
N VAL A 32 7.87 10.98 -15.12
CA VAL A 32 8.78 10.38 -16.09
C VAL A 32 10.02 9.79 -15.42
N LEU A 33 10.53 10.45 -14.39
CA LEU A 33 11.69 9.97 -13.65
C LEU A 33 11.36 8.71 -12.85
N ASP A 34 10.22 8.67 -12.14
CA ASP A 34 9.79 7.49 -11.39
C ASP A 34 9.50 6.29 -12.32
N ASP A 35 8.90 6.54 -13.48
CA ASP A 35 8.64 5.51 -14.50
C ASP A 35 9.95 4.97 -15.13
N CYS A 36 10.93 5.85 -15.40
CA CYS A 36 12.24 5.44 -15.88
C CYS A 36 13.00 4.59 -14.84
N ILE A 37 12.95 5.00 -13.57
CA ILE A 37 13.52 4.24 -12.46
C ILE A 37 12.82 2.89 -12.32
N PHE A 38 11.49 2.85 -12.44
CA PHE A 38 10.71 1.62 -12.43
C PHE A 38 11.13 0.66 -13.55
N ALA A 39 11.24 1.15 -14.78
CA ALA A 39 11.64 0.35 -15.93
C ALA A 39 13.05 -0.24 -15.75
N PHE A 40 14.01 0.56 -15.29
CA PHE A 40 15.36 0.10 -14.99
C PHE A 40 15.36 -1.03 -13.96
N PHE A 41 14.59 -0.88 -12.88
CA PHE A 41 14.49 -1.90 -11.84
C PHE A 41 13.73 -3.14 -12.28
N ALA A 42 12.70 -3.01 -13.11
CA ALA A 42 11.98 -4.13 -13.69
C ALA A 42 12.91 -4.98 -14.58
N ILE A 43 13.76 -4.33 -15.39
CA ILE A 43 14.76 -5.01 -16.21
C ILE A 43 15.80 -5.73 -15.33
N GLU A 44 16.35 -5.06 -14.31
CA GLU A 44 17.29 -5.67 -13.37
C GLU A 44 16.69 -6.91 -12.68
N MET A 45 15.41 -6.82 -12.32
CA MET A 45 14.65 -7.91 -11.70
C MET A 45 14.46 -9.08 -12.67
N PHE A 46 14.07 -8.80 -13.91
CA PHE A 46 13.96 -9.81 -14.97
C PHE A 46 15.29 -10.54 -15.22
N ILE A 47 16.39 -9.80 -15.29
CA ILE A 47 17.74 -10.38 -15.45
C ILE A 47 18.05 -11.31 -14.28
N LYS A 48 17.75 -10.91 -13.03
CA LYS A 48 17.95 -11.77 -11.85
C LYS A 48 17.06 -13.01 -11.87
N MET A 49 15.81 -12.88 -12.31
CA MET A 49 14.88 -14.00 -12.43
C MET A 49 15.37 -15.03 -13.45
N VAL A 50 15.89 -14.58 -14.60
CA VAL A 50 16.47 -15.46 -15.62
C VAL A 50 17.79 -16.08 -15.16
N ALA A 51 18.66 -15.30 -14.50
CA ALA A 51 19.97 -15.77 -14.04
C ALA A 51 19.91 -16.77 -12.87
N LEU A 52 18.95 -16.62 -11.95
CA LEU A 52 18.77 -17.52 -10.79
C LEU A 52 17.86 -18.72 -11.12
N GLY A 53 17.13 -18.69 -12.23
CA GLY A 53 16.22 -19.73 -12.67
C GLY A 53 14.92 -19.79 -11.87
N ILE A 54 13.82 -20.15 -12.55
CA ILE A 54 12.48 -20.28 -11.94
C ILE A 54 12.37 -21.57 -11.11
N TRP A 55 13.02 -22.65 -11.56
CA TRP A 55 13.02 -23.98 -10.93
C TRP A 55 14.46 -24.48 -10.71
N GLY A 56 14.95 -24.40 -9.46
CA GLY A 56 16.25 -24.94 -9.05
C GLY A 56 16.47 -24.85 -7.53
N PRO A 57 17.41 -25.60 -6.92
CA PRO A 57 17.60 -25.68 -5.47
C PRO A 57 17.98 -24.36 -4.77
N LYS A 58 18.28 -23.29 -5.53
CA LYS A 58 18.40 -21.89 -5.05
C LYS A 58 17.35 -20.98 -5.71
N CYS A 59 16.09 -21.42 -5.71
CA CYS A 59 14.97 -20.75 -6.38
C CYS A 59 14.85 -19.27 -6.00
N TYR A 60 14.65 -18.42 -7.00
CA TYR A 60 14.26 -17.02 -6.84
C TYR A 60 12.99 -16.83 -5.99
N LEU A 61 12.06 -17.79 -6.06
CA LEU A 61 10.81 -17.82 -5.30
C LEU A 61 10.95 -18.28 -3.83
N GLY A 62 12.13 -18.77 -3.42
CA GLY A 62 12.39 -19.14 -2.03
C GLY A 62 12.63 -17.95 -1.11
N ASP A 63 13.03 -16.80 -1.66
CA ASP A 63 13.21 -15.56 -0.89
C ASP A 63 11.89 -14.75 -0.89
N THR A 64 11.29 -14.60 0.29
CA THR A 64 10.06 -13.82 0.52
C THR A 64 10.16 -12.41 -0.05
N TRP A 65 11.36 -11.82 -0.02
CA TRP A 65 11.58 -10.47 -0.48
C TRP A 65 11.55 -10.33 -2.00
N ASN A 66 12.05 -11.33 -2.73
CA ASN A 66 12.00 -11.37 -4.19
C ASN A 66 10.56 -11.61 -4.67
N ARG A 67 9.77 -12.36 -3.90
CA ARG A 67 8.34 -12.59 -4.17
C ARG A 67 7.51 -11.30 -4.00
N LEU A 68 7.83 -10.48 -3.00
CA LEU A 68 7.24 -9.14 -2.84
C LEU A 68 7.61 -8.21 -4.00
N ASP A 69 8.89 -8.19 -4.43
CA ASP A 69 9.34 -7.37 -5.56
C ASP A 69 8.60 -7.73 -6.86
N PHE A 70 8.43 -9.04 -7.12
CA PHE A 70 7.63 -9.52 -8.26
C PHE A 70 6.18 -9.06 -8.22
N PHE A 71 5.51 -9.16 -7.07
CA PHE A 71 4.14 -8.71 -6.92
C PHE A 71 4.00 -7.21 -7.21
N ILE A 72 4.94 -6.39 -6.75
CA ILE A 72 4.94 -4.94 -6.98
C ILE A 72 5.14 -4.61 -8.46
N VAL A 73 6.07 -5.28 -9.15
CA VAL A 73 6.30 -5.07 -10.59
C VAL A 73 5.08 -5.48 -11.42
N MET A 74 4.47 -6.62 -11.11
CA MET A 74 3.24 -7.08 -11.78
C MET A 74 2.09 -6.11 -11.56
N ALA A 75 1.90 -5.60 -10.34
CA ALA A 75 0.87 -4.62 -10.05
C ALA A 75 1.10 -3.29 -10.79
N GLY A 76 2.35 -2.84 -10.91
CA GLY A 76 2.71 -1.65 -11.70
C GLY A 76 2.52 -1.83 -13.21
N MET A 77 2.78 -3.04 -13.73
CA MET A 77 2.56 -3.35 -15.15
C MET A 77 1.06 -3.38 -15.51
N ILE A 78 0.22 -3.87 -14.59
CA ILE A 78 -1.24 -3.82 -14.71
C ILE A 78 -1.74 -2.38 -14.71
N GLU A 79 -1.19 -1.53 -13.83
CA GLU A 79 -1.51 -0.09 -13.82
C GLU A 79 -1.21 0.57 -15.18
N TYR A 80 -0.04 0.33 -15.75
CA TYR A 80 0.35 0.91 -17.04
C TYR A 80 -0.52 0.42 -18.20
N SER A 81 -0.93 -0.85 -18.16
CA SER A 81 -1.75 -1.45 -19.22
C SER A 81 -3.21 -0.96 -19.20
N LEU A 82 -3.71 -0.54 -18.03
CA LEU A 82 -5.10 -0.11 -17.85
C LEU A 82 -5.31 1.40 -18.04
N ASP A 83 -4.26 2.20 -17.91
CA ASP A 83 -4.30 3.64 -18.20
C ASP A 83 -4.63 3.92 -19.68
N ASP A 84 -4.25 2.99 -20.57
CA ASP A 84 -4.57 3.04 -22.01
C ASP A 84 -6.07 2.79 -22.31
N HIS A 85 -6.79 2.15 -21.38
CA HIS A 85 -8.20 1.75 -21.54
C HIS A 85 -9.17 2.61 -20.73
N ASN A 86 -8.84 3.85 -20.34
CA ASN A 86 -9.74 4.85 -19.72
C ASN A 86 -10.67 4.34 -18.59
N ALA A 87 -10.40 3.17 -18.01
CA ALA A 87 -11.20 2.56 -16.98
C ALA A 87 -10.65 3.06 -15.64
N SER A 88 -11.20 4.17 -15.15
CA SER A 88 -10.76 4.82 -13.92
C SER A 88 -11.10 3.98 -12.69
N LEU A 89 -10.38 2.89 -12.45
CA LEU A 89 -10.49 2.13 -11.22
C LEU A 89 -9.65 2.81 -10.15
N SER A 90 -10.31 3.44 -9.18
CA SER A 90 -9.66 4.10 -8.03
C SER A 90 -8.72 3.18 -7.26
N ALA A 91 -8.92 1.86 -7.34
CA ALA A 91 -8.05 0.85 -6.72
C ALA A 91 -6.64 0.79 -7.32
N ILE A 92 -6.48 1.12 -8.61
CA ILE A 92 -5.19 1.11 -9.29
C ILE A 92 -4.29 2.23 -8.76
N ARG A 93 -4.87 3.38 -8.41
CA ARG A 93 -4.12 4.50 -7.81
C ARG A 93 -3.47 4.09 -6.47
N THR A 94 -4.09 3.18 -5.73
CA THR A 94 -3.54 2.65 -4.47
C THR A 94 -2.27 1.84 -4.68
N VAL A 95 -2.08 1.23 -5.86
CA VAL A 95 -0.85 0.50 -6.21
C VAL A 95 0.38 1.42 -6.21
N ARG A 96 0.21 2.72 -6.52
CA ARG A 96 1.30 3.71 -6.43
C ARG A 96 1.87 3.85 -5.01
N VAL A 97 1.07 3.56 -3.97
CA VAL A 97 1.51 3.58 -2.57
C VAL A 97 2.46 2.41 -2.25
N LEU A 98 2.55 1.39 -3.11
CA LEU A 98 3.49 0.29 -2.97
C LEU A 98 4.89 0.62 -3.57
N ARG A 99 5.05 1.74 -4.30
CA ARG A 99 6.34 2.15 -4.88
C ARG A 99 7.42 2.52 -3.84
N PRO A 100 7.11 3.13 -2.69
CA PRO A 100 8.10 3.27 -1.61
C PRO A 100 8.55 1.93 -1.02
N LEU A 101 7.67 0.92 -1.02
CA LEU A 101 7.96 -0.42 -0.48
C LEU A 101 9.07 -1.16 -1.24
N ARG A 102 9.22 -0.95 -2.56
CA ARG A 102 10.39 -1.50 -3.30
C ARG A 102 11.72 -0.85 -2.87
N ALA A 103 11.73 0.41 -2.42
CA ALA A 103 12.95 1.03 -1.92
C ALA A 103 13.45 0.35 -0.63
N ILE A 104 12.51 -0.05 0.24
CA ILE A 104 12.77 -0.84 1.46
C ILE A 104 13.43 -2.18 1.09
N ASN A 105 12.94 -2.86 0.06
CA ASN A 105 13.51 -4.14 -0.42
C ASN A 105 14.95 -4.02 -0.94
N ARG A 106 15.43 -2.82 -1.30
CA ARG A 106 16.79 -2.65 -1.83
C ARG A 106 17.80 -2.20 -0.77
N VAL A 107 17.34 -1.66 0.35
CA VAL A 107 18.21 -1.27 1.47
C VAL A 107 18.31 -2.46 2.44
N PRO A 108 19.45 -3.15 2.52
CA PRO A 108 19.59 -4.34 3.37
C PRO A 108 19.33 -4.04 4.84
N SER A 109 19.69 -2.85 5.32
CA SER A 109 19.41 -2.37 6.68
C SER A 109 17.90 -2.30 6.99
N MET A 110 17.08 -1.91 6.02
CA MET A 110 15.63 -1.81 6.18
C MET A 110 14.97 -3.19 6.14
N ARG A 111 15.45 -4.10 5.28
CA ARG A 111 14.99 -5.50 5.28
C ARG A 111 15.20 -6.16 6.63
N ILE A 112 16.37 -5.95 7.25
CA ILE A 112 16.68 -6.52 8.57
C ILE A 112 15.67 -5.99 9.61
N LEU A 113 15.44 -4.68 9.64
CA LEU A 113 14.49 -4.07 10.57
C LEU A 113 13.07 -4.64 10.43
N VAL A 114 12.57 -4.73 9.20
CA VAL A 114 11.23 -5.27 8.93
C VAL A 114 11.16 -6.77 9.26
N THR A 115 12.20 -7.53 8.96
CA THR A 115 12.26 -8.96 9.33
C THR A 115 12.16 -9.12 10.85
N LEU A 116 12.93 -8.34 11.61
CA LEU A 116 12.89 -8.37 13.08
C LEU A 116 11.51 -7.98 13.61
N LEU A 117 10.88 -6.96 13.02
CA LEU A 117 9.53 -6.56 13.40
C LEU A 117 8.54 -7.71 13.18
N LEU A 118 8.55 -8.32 12.00
CA LEU A 118 7.69 -9.47 11.68
C LEU A 118 7.97 -10.68 12.58
N ASP A 119 9.21 -10.88 13.01
CA ASP A 119 9.60 -11.96 13.92
C ASP A 119 9.09 -11.75 15.35
N THR A 120 8.89 -10.49 15.78
CA THR A 120 8.28 -10.17 17.08
C THR A 120 6.74 -10.24 17.08
N LEU A 121 6.08 -10.12 15.93
CA LEU A 121 4.62 -10.20 15.82
C LEU A 121 4.01 -11.50 16.38
N PRO A 122 4.54 -12.72 16.12
CA PRO A 122 3.95 -13.93 16.67
C PRO A 122 3.94 -13.95 18.20
N MET A 123 4.94 -13.35 18.87
CA MET A 123 4.95 -13.24 20.33
C MET A 123 3.84 -12.32 20.86
N LEU A 124 3.48 -11.29 20.10
CA LEU A 124 2.37 -10.38 20.41
C LEU A 124 0.99 -10.99 20.13
N GLY A 125 0.92 -12.10 19.38
CA GLY A 125 -0.33 -12.74 18.96
C GLY A 125 -1.26 -13.08 20.13
N ASN A 126 -0.71 -13.58 21.23
CA ASN A 126 -1.50 -13.92 22.43
C ASN A 126 -2.15 -12.71 23.08
N VAL A 127 -1.42 -11.58 23.15
CA VAL A 127 -1.94 -10.32 23.71
C VAL A 127 -3.01 -9.73 22.78
N LEU A 128 -2.81 -9.82 21.47
CA LEU A 128 -3.77 -9.35 20.47
C LEU A 128 -5.07 -10.16 20.52
N LEU A 129 -4.99 -11.46 20.78
CA LEU A 129 -6.16 -12.34 20.95
C LEU A 129 -6.97 -11.95 22.21
N LEU A 130 -6.29 -11.69 23.34
CA LEU A 130 -6.95 -11.18 24.54
C LEU A 130 -7.60 -9.82 24.28
N CYS A 131 -6.88 -8.91 23.61
CA CYS A 131 -7.39 -7.59 23.23
C CYS A 131 -8.64 -7.68 22.35
N PHE A 132 -8.66 -8.61 21.39
CA PHE A 132 -9.81 -8.90 20.56
C PHE A 132 -11.03 -9.33 21.40
N PHE A 133 -10.87 -10.24 22.36
CA PHE A 133 -11.96 -10.64 23.25
C PHE A 133 -12.50 -9.48 24.09
N VAL A 134 -11.62 -8.63 24.60
CA VAL A 134 -12.02 -7.43 25.36
C VAL A 134 -12.87 -6.52 24.48
N PHE A 135 -12.39 -6.16 23.29
CA PHE A 135 -13.18 -5.34 22.36
C PHE A 135 -14.50 -6.00 21.95
N PHE A 136 -14.54 -7.32 21.81
CA PHE A 136 -15.75 -8.04 21.47
C PHE A 136 -16.81 -7.97 22.59
N ILE A 137 -16.43 -8.23 23.84
CA ILE A 137 -17.35 -8.18 24.99
C ILE A 137 -17.87 -6.75 25.19
N PHE A 138 -16.97 -5.77 25.26
CA PHE A 138 -17.37 -4.37 25.42
C PHE A 138 -18.16 -3.86 24.21
N GLY A 139 -17.88 -4.36 23.01
CA GLY A 139 -18.64 -4.07 21.80
C GLY A 139 -20.09 -4.56 21.91
N ILE A 140 -20.32 -5.80 22.32
CA ILE A 140 -21.67 -6.36 22.52
C ILE A 140 -22.41 -5.56 23.59
N VAL A 141 -21.78 -5.35 24.75
CA VAL A 141 -22.37 -4.58 25.86
C VAL A 141 -22.72 -3.16 25.41
N GLY A 142 -21.82 -2.51 24.67
CA GLY A 142 -22.02 -1.15 24.16
C GLY A 142 -23.18 -1.05 23.18
N VAL A 143 -23.30 -2.02 22.25
CA VAL A 143 -24.43 -2.08 21.33
C VAL A 143 -25.72 -2.37 22.10
N GLN A 144 -25.74 -3.31 23.05
CA GLN A 144 -26.95 -3.63 23.81
C GLN A 144 -27.46 -2.44 24.63
N LEU A 145 -26.56 -1.67 25.23
CA LEU A 145 -26.90 -0.54 26.11
C LEU A 145 -27.27 0.73 25.36
N TRP A 146 -26.53 1.09 24.30
CA TRP A 146 -26.65 2.40 23.64
C TRP A 146 -27.25 2.36 22.24
N ASN A 147 -27.82 1.23 21.81
CA ASN A 147 -28.48 1.17 20.51
C ASN A 147 -29.60 2.20 20.41
N GLY A 148 -29.50 3.11 19.45
CA GLY A 148 -30.51 4.13 19.15
C GLY A 148 -30.56 5.34 20.11
N LEU A 149 -30.05 5.23 21.33
CA LEU A 149 -30.10 6.31 22.33
C LEU A 149 -29.33 7.57 21.91
N LEU A 150 -28.21 7.40 21.20
CA LEU A 150 -27.37 8.51 20.73
C LEU A 150 -27.94 9.24 19.50
N ARG A 151 -29.00 8.70 18.87
CA ARG A 151 -29.70 9.35 17.74
C ARG A 151 -30.76 10.36 18.21
N ASN A 152 -31.13 10.34 19.49
CA ASN A 152 -32.20 11.18 19.99
C ASN A 152 -31.83 12.67 19.86
N ARG A 153 -32.66 13.41 19.12
CA ARG A 153 -32.60 14.86 18.95
C ARG A 153 -33.99 15.42 19.20
N CYS A 154 -34.08 16.62 19.77
CA CYS A 154 -35.36 17.30 19.87
C CYS A 154 -35.80 17.73 18.47
N PHE A 155 -36.96 17.24 18.04
CA PHE A 155 -37.64 17.73 16.85
C PHE A 155 -38.79 18.63 17.30
N LEU A 156 -39.03 19.73 16.57
CA LEU A 156 -40.27 20.49 16.73
C LEU A 156 -41.43 19.56 16.34
N GLY A 157 -42.46 19.52 17.17
CA GLY A 157 -43.61 18.64 16.96
C GLY A 157 -44.16 18.84 15.55
N VAL A 158 -44.31 17.74 14.80
CA VAL A 158 -45.04 17.76 13.54
C VAL A 158 -46.49 18.06 13.91
N ASP A 159 -46.95 19.28 13.66
CA ASP A 159 -48.36 19.61 13.74
C ASP A 159 -49.11 18.65 12.82
N ALA A 160 -49.98 17.83 13.39
CA ALA A 160 -50.79 16.83 12.69
C ALA A 160 -51.92 17.49 11.88
N LYS A 161 -51.57 18.46 11.00
CA LYS A 161 -52.50 19.20 10.16
C LYS A 161 -52.24 19.15 8.66
N ASP A 162 -51.17 18.47 8.22
CA ASP A 162 -50.88 18.30 6.78
C ASP A 162 -50.92 16.81 6.34
N VAL A 163 -52.03 16.12 6.63
CA VAL A 163 -52.49 14.92 5.91
C VAL A 163 -53.95 15.11 5.51
#